data_AF-A0A7K2M2R7-F1
#
_entry.id   AF-A0A7K2M2R7-F1
#
_cell.length_a   1.000
_cell.length_b   1.000
_cell.length_c   1.000
_cell.angle_alpha   90.00
_cell.angle_beta   90.00
_cell.angle_gamma   90.00
#
_symmetry.space_group_name_H-M   'P 1'
#
loop_
_entity.id
_entity.type
_entity.pdbx_description
1 polymer ?
#
loop_
_entity_poly.entity_id
_entity_poly.type
_entity_poly.pdbx_seq_one_letter_code
_entity_poly.pdbx_strand_id
1 'polypeptide(L)'
;MANVVSEGTTARGTRTSRLTRAELALATLAAGLSAPERTHSVLEQTLVFTGAAFAGLYTPGGDALCLADAAGVPRTLYGLRDTYSLTGPSPPADAHRTGRPVWLGPEELAAGADSRRMPAGDVSLAAL
;
A
#
# COMPACT_ATOMS: atom_id res chain seq x y z
N MET A 1 -43.57 -18.03 -15.65
CA MET A 1 -43.23 -17.17 -14.50
C MET A 1 -41.83 -17.58 -14.05
N ALA A 2 -40.79 -16.89 -14.53
CA ALA A 2 -39.39 -17.28 -14.34
C ALA A 2 -38.86 -16.73 -13.01
N ASN A 3 -38.28 -17.62 -12.20
CA ASN A 3 -37.65 -17.31 -10.92
C ASN A 3 -36.29 -16.66 -11.17
N VAL A 4 -36.17 -15.37 -10.91
CA VAL A 4 -34.89 -14.64 -10.92
C VAL A 4 -34.21 -14.95 -9.59
N VAL A 5 -33.29 -15.91 -9.60
CA VAL A 5 -32.44 -16.24 -8.45
C VAL A 5 -31.45 -15.08 -8.23
N SER A 6 -31.51 -14.49 -7.03
CA SER A 6 -30.64 -13.42 -6.56
C SER A 6 -29.14 -13.75 -6.68
N GLU A 7 -28.49 -13.12 -7.65
CA GLU A 7 -27.03 -13.14 -7.89
C GLU A 7 -26.24 -12.38 -6.79
N GLY A 8 -26.92 -11.56 -5.98
CA GLY A 8 -26.29 -10.69 -4.97
C GLY A 8 -25.79 -11.39 -3.70
N THR A 9 -26.37 -12.54 -3.33
CA THR A 9 -26.06 -13.21 -2.05
C THR A 9 -24.85 -14.15 -2.18
N THR A 10 -24.66 -14.77 -3.33
CA THR A 10 -23.54 -15.69 -3.59
C THR A 10 -22.20 -14.94 -3.72
N ALA A 11 -22.19 -13.79 -4.40
CA ALA A 11 -21.00 -12.94 -4.56
C ALA A 11 -20.53 -12.30 -3.23
N ARG A 12 -21.49 -11.88 -2.38
CA ARG A 12 -21.17 -11.36 -1.03
C ARG A 12 -20.54 -12.44 -0.15
N GLY A 13 -21.10 -13.64 -0.15
CA GLY A 13 -20.59 -14.79 0.62
C GLY A 13 -19.19 -15.22 0.18
N THR A 14 -18.93 -15.26 -1.12
CA THR A 14 -17.60 -15.59 -1.67
C THR A 14 -16.56 -14.52 -1.34
N ARG A 15 -16.93 -13.22 -1.36
CA ARG A 15 -16.02 -12.13 -0.99
C ARG A 15 -15.64 -12.20 0.49
N THR A 16 -16.61 -12.40 1.39
CA THR A 16 -16.35 -12.53 2.82
C THR A 16 -15.49 -13.77 3.10
N SER A 17 -15.81 -14.92 2.49
CA SER A 17 -15.01 -16.14 2.61
C SER A 17 -13.56 -15.96 2.11
N ARG A 18 -13.37 -15.26 0.99
CA ARG A 18 -12.02 -14.97 0.45
C ARG A 18 -11.23 -14.05 1.38
N LEU A 19 -11.87 -13.03 1.96
CA LEU A 19 -11.23 -12.12 2.90
C LEU A 19 -10.78 -12.86 4.17
N THR A 20 -11.67 -13.66 4.77
CA THR A 20 -11.33 -14.48 5.95
C THR A 20 -10.21 -15.48 5.65
N ARG A 21 -10.18 -16.07 4.45
CA ARG A 21 -9.07 -16.96 4.05
C ARG A 21 -7.76 -16.20 3.90
N ALA A 22 -7.78 -14.98 3.36
CA ALA A 22 -6.59 -14.13 3.24
C ALA A 22 -6.06 -13.72 4.61
N GLU A 23 -6.94 -13.34 5.55
CA GLU A 23 -6.58 -13.03 6.94
C GLU A 23 -5.93 -14.23 7.63
N LEU A 24 -6.51 -15.43 7.50
CA LEU A 24 -5.96 -16.65 8.08
C LEU A 24 -4.60 -17.03 7.46
N ALA A 25 -4.46 -16.91 6.15
CA ALA A 25 -3.19 -17.17 5.46
C ALA A 25 -2.10 -16.20 5.93
N LEU A 26 -2.42 -14.91 6.05
CA LEU A 26 -1.50 -13.89 6.53
C LEU A 26 -1.10 -14.14 7.99
N ALA A 27 -2.06 -14.46 8.86
CA ALA A 27 -1.79 -14.80 10.25
C ALA A 27 -0.88 -16.04 10.37
N THR A 28 -1.04 -17.01 9.47
CA THR A 28 -0.21 -18.23 9.41
C THR A 28 1.22 -17.91 8.96
N LEU A 29 1.39 -17.08 7.92
CA LEU A 29 2.71 -16.63 7.47
C LEU A 29 3.46 -15.83 8.54
N ALA A 30 2.70 -15.08 9.34
CA ALA A 30 3.20 -14.24 10.43
C ALA A 30 3.51 -15.01 11.73
N ALA A 31 3.12 -16.29 11.81
CA ALA A 31 3.24 -17.09 13.03
C ALA A 31 4.71 -17.45 13.31
N GLY A 32 5.19 -17.14 14.51
CA GLY A 32 6.56 -17.42 14.93
C GLY A 32 7.61 -16.39 14.49
N LEU A 33 7.25 -15.43 13.63
CA LEU A 33 8.13 -14.32 13.25
C LEU A 33 8.16 -13.25 14.35
N SER A 34 9.33 -12.62 14.54
CA SER A 34 9.42 -11.38 15.30
C SER A 34 8.60 -10.26 14.63
N ALA A 35 8.31 -9.19 15.37
CA ALA A 35 7.53 -8.07 14.81
C ALA A 35 8.19 -7.45 13.56
N PRO A 36 9.51 -7.19 13.52
CA PRO A 36 10.18 -6.69 12.31
C PRO A 36 10.09 -7.68 11.14
N GLU A 37 10.37 -8.97 11.36
CA GLU A 37 10.30 -9.99 10.31
C GLU A 37 8.89 -10.16 9.75
N ARG A 38 7.88 -10.07 10.61
CA ARG A 38 6.46 -10.10 10.21
C ARG A 38 6.12 -8.92 9.30
N THR A 39 6.52 -7.71 9.68
CA THR A 39 6.30 -6.51 8.87
C THR A 39 6.96 -6.66 7.50
N HIS A 40 8.21 -7.10 7.46
CA HIS A 40 8.95 -7.28 6.22
C HIS A 40 8.28 -8.30 5.31
N SER A 41 7.85 -9.44 5.86
CA SER A 41 7.13 -10.46 5.11
C SER A 41 5.81 -9.95 4.51
N VAL A 42 5.06 -9.11 5.24
CA VAL A 42 3.83 -8.48 4.71
C VAL A 42 4.14 -7.56 3.52
N LEU A 43 5.25 -6.81 3.56
CA LEU A 43 5.67 -5.97 2.44
C LEU A 43 6.03 -6.82 1.22
N GLU A 44 6.76 -7.94 1.39
CA GLU A 44 7.05 -8.87 0.30
C GLU A 44 5.77 -9.47 -0.32
N GLN A 45 4.81 -9.88 0.52
CA GLN A 45 3.51 -10.37 0.03
C GLN A 45 2.76 -9.27 -0.75
N THR A 46 2.85 -8.02 -0.29
CA THR A 46 2.24 -6.88 -0.99
C THR A 46 2.78 -6.74 -2.40
N LEU A 47 4.10 -6.88 -2.61
CA LEU A 47 4.71 -6.86 -3.93
C LEU A 47 4.12 -7.96 -4.84
N VAL A 48 4.00 -9.19 -4.32
CA VAL A 48 3.46 -10.33 -5.06
C VAL A 48 2.01 -10.12 -5.46
N PHE A 49 1.17 -9.59 -4.57
CA PHE A 49 -0.26 -9.41 -4.84
C PHE A 49 -0.60 -8.20 -5.70
N THR A 50 0.20 -7.13 -5.59
CA THR A 50 -0.06 -5.87 -6.31
C THR A 50 0.70 -5.75 -7.62
N GLY A 51 1.80 -6.48 -7.78
CA GLY A 51 2.75 -6.27 -8.88
C GLY A 51 3.53 -4.97 -8.74
N ALA A 52 3.47 -4.28 -7.60
CA ALA A 52 4.28 -3.10 -7.35
C ALA A 52 5.77 -3.47 -7.33
N ALA A 53 6.62 -2.56 -7.78
CA ALA A 53 8.06 -2.74 -7.75
C ALA A 53 8.69 -2.38 -6.38
N PHE A 54 7.98 -1.60 -5.56
CA PHE A 54 8.39 -1.16 -4.23
C PHE A 54 7.18 -1.11 -3.28
N ALA A 55 7.40 -1.48 -2.02
CA ALA A 55 6.45 -1.33 -0.93
C ALA A 55 7.20 -0.79 0.30
N GLY A 56 6.64 0.23 0.96
CA GLY A 56 7.25 0.86 2.13
C GLY A 56 6.21 1.11 3.22
N LEU A 57 6.59 0.82 4.47
CA LEU A 57 5.80 1.15 5.66
C LEU A 57 6.36 2.42 6.29
N TYR A 58 5.50 3.44 6.44
CA TYR A 58 5.83 4.64 7.16
C TYR A 58 5.04 4.70 8.47
N THR A 59 5.72 5.02 9.56
CA THR A 59 5.12 5.17 10.90
C THR A 59 5.24 6.61 11.38
N PRO A 60 4.23 7.17 12.06
CA PRO A 60 4.34 8.48 12.68
C PRO A 60 5.47 8.54 13.72
N GLY A 61 6.26 9.61 13.68
CA GLY A 61 7.31 9.92 14.63
C GLY A 61 7.48 11.44 14.76
N GLY A 62 7.07 12.02 15.90
CA GLY A 62 7.05 13.47 16.08
C GLY A 62 6.07 14.14 15.12
N ASP A 63 6.56 15.04 14.28
CA ASP A 63 5.80 15.81 13.29
C ASP A 63 5.90 15.25 11.86
N ALA A 64 6.45 14.03 11.70
CA ALA A 64 6.68 13.39 10.42
C ALA A 64 6.22 11.93 10.40
N LEU A 65 6.02 11.41 9.20
CA LEU A 65 6.02 9.98 8.89
C LEU A 65 7.46 9.57 8.55
N CYS A 66 7.96 8.51 9.19
CA CYS A 66 9.30 7.98 9.00
C CYS A 66 9.23 6.56 8.43
N LEU A 67 10.09 6.25 7.47
CA LEU A 67 10.20 4.92 6.89
C LEU A 67 10.65 3.94 7.97
N ALA A 68 9.79 2.97 8.27
CA ALA A 68 10.04 1.93 9.27
C ALA A 68 10.59 0.66 8.63
N ASP A 69 10.13 0.32 7.42
CA ASP A 69 10.55 -0.87 6.67
C ASP A 69 10.22 -0.71 5.18
N ALA A 70 10.92 -1.46 4.32
CA ALA A 70 10.72 -1.43 2.87
C ALA A 70 11.11 -2.76 2.21
N ALA A 71 10.43 -3.11 1.13
CA ALA A 71 10.76 -4.24 0.26
C ALA A 71 10.70 -3.85 -1.22
N GLY A 72 11.43 -4.58 -2.06
CA GLY A 72 11.46 -4.40 -3.51
C GLY A 72 12.69 -3.62 -3.99
N VAL A 73 12.56 -2.92 -5.12
CA VAL A 73 13.68 -2.16 -5.71
C VAL A 73 13.96 -0.86 -4.92
N PRO A 74 15.14 -0.23 -5.09
CA PRO A 74 15.48 0.97 -4.31
C PRO A 74 14.46 2.09 -4.45
N ARG A 75 13.93 2.58 -3.31
CA ARG A 75 12.92 3.64 -3.22
C ARG A 75 13.30 4.93 -3.96
N THR A 76 14.61 5.19 -4.07
CA THR A 76 15.17 6.39 -4.71
C THR A 76 14.93 6.41 -6.23
N LEU A 77 14.70 5.25 -6.86
CA LEU A 77 14.28 5.18 -8.27
C LEU A 77 12.89 5.77 -8.50
N TYR A 78 12.06 5.79 -7.43
CA TYR A 78 10.71 6.33 -7.44
C TYR A 78 10.61 7.63 -6.63
N GLY A 79 11.73 8.31 -6.33
CA GLY A 79 11.72 9.60 -5.63
C GLY A 79 11.12 9.59 -4.23
N LEU A 80 10.89 8.40 -3.64
CA LEU A 80 10.32 8.25 -2.31
C LEU A 80 11.36 8.62 -1.25
N ARG A 81 10.93 9.24 -0.15
CA ARG A 81 11.79 9.81 0.89
C ARG A 81 11.82 8.91 2.13
N ASP A 82 12.84 9.05 2.99
CA ASP A 82 12.79 8.39 4.31
C ASP A 82 11.77 9.05 5.24
N THR A 83 11.47 10.34 5.03
CA THR A 83 10.56 11.10 5.88
C THR A 83 9.64 12.02 5.08
N TYR A 84 8.42 12.19 5.60
CA TYR A 84 7.40 13.10 5.10
C TYR A 84 6.79 13.89 6.25
N SER A 85 6.74 15.21 6.17
CA SER A 85 6.06 16.02 7.19
C SER A 85 4.56 15.69 7.21
N LEU A 86 3.98 15.52 8.39
CA LEU A 86 2.54 15.23 8.57
C LEU A 86 1.64 16.37 8.06
N THR A 87 2.16 17.60 7.99
CA THR A 87 1.43 18.77 7.50
C THR A 87 1.70 19.06 6.02
N GLY A 88 2.72 18.41 5.43
CA GLY A 88 3.14 18.64 4.06
C GLY A 88 2.19 18.04 3.00
N PRO A 89 2.26 18.52 1.75
CA PRO A 89 1.43 18.04 0.64
C PRO A 89 2.08 16.81 -0.01
N SER A 90 2.13 15.69 0.70
CA SER A 90 2.68 14.43 0.16
C SER A 90 1.66 13.30 0.26
N PRO A 91 1.65 12.34 -0.70
CA PRO A 91 0.64 11.29 -0.70
C PRO A 91 0.57 10.47 0.59
N PRO A 92 1.69 10.08 1.24
CA PRO A 92 1.63 9.41 2.55
C PRO A 92 1.03 10.30 3.65
N ALA A 93 1.37 11.59 3.68
CA ALA A 93 0.82 12.53 4.67
C ALA A 93 -0.68 12.77 4.44
N ASP A 94 -1.12 12.85 3.17
CA ASP A 94 -2.53 13.00 2.81
C ASP A 94 -3.34 11.76 3.17
N ALA A 95 -2.83 10.57 2.88
CA ALA A 95 -3.48 9.31 3.26
C ALA A 95 -3.62 9.19 4.78
N HIS A 96 -2.53 9.46 5.52
CA HIS A 96 -2.54 9.46 6.98
C HIS A 96 -3.54 10.48 7.56
N ARG A 97 -3.55 11.72 7.04
CA ARG A 97 -4.41 12.80 7.55
C ARG A 97 -5.88 12.56 7.27
N THR A 98 -6.22 12.01 6.12
CA THR A 98 -7.61 11.80 5.69
C THR A 98 -8.16 10.44 6.10
N GLY A 99 -7.29 9.49 6.48
CA GLY A 99 -7.64 8.10 6.69
C GLY A 99 -8.17 7.42 5.43
N ARG A 100 -7.79 7.93 4.25
CA ARG A 100 -8.26 7.45 2.95
C ARG A 100 -7.08 7.16 2.03
N PRO A 101 -7.15 6.06 1.25
CA PRO A 101 -6.13 5.80 0.24
C PRO A 101 -6.03 6.93 -0.79
N VAL A 102 -4.80 7.25 -1.18
CA VAL A 102 -4.47 8.16 -2.28
C VAL A 102 -3.86 7.34 -3.41
N TRP A 103 -4.44 7.43 -4.60
CA TRP A 103 -3.98 6.75 -5.81
C TRP A 103 -3.57 7.80 -6.82
N LEU A 104 -2.34 7.71 -7.32
CA LEU A 104 -1.82 8.62 -8.32
C LEU A 104 -1.33 7.83 -9.53
N GLY A 105 -1.82 8.21 -10.71
CA GLY A 105 -1.32 7.72 -11.99
C GLY A 105 -0.04 8.46 -12.44
N PRO A 106 0.55 8.02 -13.56
CA PRO A 106 1.75 8.62 -14.14
C PRO A 106 1.64 10.13 -14.37
N GLU A 107 0.53 10.60 -14.92
CA GLU A 107 0.33 12.02 -15.25
C GLU A 107 0.26 12.89 -13.98
N GLU A 108 -0.44 12.40 -12.95
CA GLU A 108 -0.60 13.11 -11.67
C GLU A 108 0.75 13.19 -10.93
N LEU A 109 1.55 12.12 -10.99
CA LEU A 109 2.90 12.11 -10.42
C LEU A 109 3.86 13.02 -11.18
N ALA A 110 3.77 13.05 -12.52
CA ALA A 110 4.59 13.94 -13.35
C ALA A 110 4.30 15.42 -13.07
N ALA A 111 3.05 15.76 -12.78
CA ALA A 111 2.63 17.12 -12.42
C ALA A 111 3.05 17.55 -10.99
N GLY A 112 3.36 16.59 -10.11
CA GLY A 112 3.70 16.83 -8.71
C GLY A 112 5.10 17.42 -8.49
N ALA A 113 5.31 18.08 -7.34
CA ALA A 113 6.60 18.66 -6.97
C ALA A 113 7.72 17.61 -6.80
N ASP A 114 7.36 16.35 -6.57
CA ASP A 114 8.28 15.23 -6.39
C ASP A 114 8.74 14.59 -7.70
N SER A 115 8.15 14.94 -8.86
CA SER A 115 8.48 14.38 -10.18
C SER A 115 9.96 14.48 -10.52
N ARG A 116 10.61 15.60 -10.16
CA ARG A 116 12.04 15.85 -10.37
C ARG A 116 12.97 14.84 -9.69
N ARG A 117 12.46 14.04 -8.75
CA ARG A 117 13.23 13.05 -7.98
C ARG A 117 13.00 11.63 -8.43
N MET A 118 12.21 11.39 -9.48
CA MET A 118 11.78 10.05 -9.92
C MET A 118 12.44 9.67 -11.27
N PRO A 119 13.60 8.99 -11.26
CA PRO A 119 14.25 8.51 -12.48
C PRO A 119 13.42 7.53 -13.32
N ALA A 120 12.58 6.71 -12.69
CA ALA A 120 11.88 5.63 -13.38
C ALA A 120 10.88 6.12 -14.44
N GLY A 121 10.30 7.32 -14.29
CA GLY A 121 9.21 7.82 -15.15
C GLY A 121 7.98 6.89 -15.14
N ASP A 122 6.86 7.32 -15.71
CA ASP A 122 5.69 6.47 -16.02
C ASP A 122 5.27 5.46 -14.92
N VAL A 123 5.26 5.89 -13.66
CA VAL A 123 4.86 5.03 -12.52
C VAL A 123 3.53 5.44 -11.93
N SER A 124 2.85 4.48 -11.31
CA SER A 124 1.70 4.73 -10.45
C SER A 124 2.10 4.58 -8.98
N LEU A 125 1.46 5.34 -8.10
CA LEU A 125 1.69 5.32 -6.66
C LEU A 125 0.38 5.12 -5.91
N ALA A 126 0.42 4.31 -4.86
CA ALA A 126 -0.65 4.16 -3.88
C ALA A 126 -0.11 4.45 -2.48
N ALA A 127 -0.74 5.38 -1.77
CA ALA A 127 -0.58 5.56 -0.33
C ALA A 127 -1.87 5.11 0.35
N LEU A 128 -1.76 4.32 1.42
CA LEU A 128 -2.88 3.64 2.08
C LEU A 128 -3.19 4.24 3.44
#